data_AF-A0A6G3QMJ5-F1
#
_entry.id   AF-A0A6G3QMJ5-F1
#
_cell.length_a   1.000
_cell.length_b   1.000
_cell.length_c   1.000
_cell.angle_alpha   90.00
_cell.angle_beta   90.00
_cell.angle_gamma   90.00
#
_symmetry.space_group_name_H-M   'P 1'
#
loop_
_entity.id
_entity.type
_entity.pdbx_description
1 polymer ?
#
loop_
_entity_poly.entity_id
_entity_poly.type
_entity_poly.pdbx_seq_one_letter_code
_entity_poly.pdbx_strand_id
1 'polypeptide(L)'
;MRLHRLDITAFGPFGTPQTVDFDELSAAGLFLLHGPTGAGKTSVLDAVCYALYGAVPGARQTGGGQGVTLRSDHAAPGTRTEVTLELTVAGRRLRITRQPPWERPKKRGTGTTVDKAQTWLAEHDPVSGTWKDLSRSHQEIGEEITQLLGMSREQFCQVVLLPQGDFARFLRADAEARGRLLGRLFDTRRFAEVEKRLAERRRGTESRVRDGDADLLADAHRMQQAAGGAMELPDLTPGDPGLADAVLSAAAVARSTAREQLTIAHCRLAAAESARAAASLTLDETRERDRLQRRFAEARER
;
A
#
# COMPACT_ATOMS: atom_id res chain seq x y z
N MET A 1 -25.74 12.87 -4.88
CA MET A 1 -25.82 13.22 -6.31
C MET A 1 -27.28 13.15 -6.72
N ARG A 2 -27.77 14.10 -7.52
CA ARG A 2 -29.14 14.13 -8.07
C ARG A 2 -29.08 14.53 -9.55
N LEU A 3 -29.76 13.79 -10.43
CA LEU A 3 -29.91 14.16 -11.84
C LEU A 3 -31.13 15.07 -11.99
N HIS A 4 -31.04 16.08 -12.84
CA HIS A 4 -32.13 17.03 -13.10
C HIS A 4 -32.68 16.87 -14.51
N ARG A 5 -31.80 16.89 -15.51
CA ARG A 5 -32.21 16.83 -16.92
C ARG A 5 -31.12 16.19 -17.76
N LEU A 6 -31.53 15.41 -18.75
CA LEU A 6 -30.64 14.81 -19.74
C LEU A 6 -31.19 15.06 -21.14
N ASP A 7 -30.41 15.74 -21.97
CA ASP A 7 -30.68 15.94 -23.38
C ASP A 7 -29.73 15.06 -24.20
N ILE A 8 -30.29 14.25 -25.09
CA ILE A 8 -29.57 13.25 -25.90
C ILE A 8 -29.89 13.52 -27.37
N THR A 9 -28.87 13.73 -28.19
CA THR A 9 -29.04 13.91 -29.64
C THR A 9 -28.10 12.98 -30.40
N ALA A 10 -28.64 12.27 -31.40
CA ALA A 10 -27.88 11.40 -32.29
C ALA A 10 -26.99 10.39 -31.54
N PHE A 11 -27.50 9.76 -30.47
CA PHE A 11 -26.76 8.86 -29.60
C PHE A 11 -27.47 7.51 -29.44
N GLY A 12 -26.76 6.41 -29.69
CA GLY A 12 -27.35 5.05 -29.64
C GLY A 12 -28.54 4.91 -30.61
N PRO A 13 -29.73 4.47 -30.17
CA PRO A 13 -30.91 4.36 -31.04
C PRO A 13 -31.61 5.70 -31.30
N PHE A 14 -31.22 6.79 -30.60
CA PHE A 14 -31.89 8.08 -30.72
C PHE A 14 -31.30 8.91 -31.85
N GLY A 15 -31.96 8.93 -33.02
CA GLY A 15 -31.56 9.74 -34.17
C GLY A 15 -31.90 11.23 -34.06
N THR A 16 -32.93 11.55 -33.29
CA THR A 16 -33.42 12.92 -33.02
C THR A 16 -33.15 13.33 -31.58
N PRO A 17 -33.21 14.65 -31.25
CA PRO A 17 -33.11 15.11 -29.87
C PRO A 17 -34.20 14.50 -28.98
N GLN A 18 -33.80 13.99 -27.83
CA GLN A 18 -34.65 13.45 -26.77
C GLN A 18 -34.28 14.15 -25.46
N THR A 19 -35.28 14.48 -24.66
CA THR A 19 -35.09 15.11 -23.34
C THR A 19 -35.73 14.22 -22.28
N VAL A 20 -35.00 13.99 -21.19
CA VAL A 20 -35.49 13.31 -20.00
C VAL A 20 -35.41 14.30 -18.84
N ASP A 21 -36.57 14.68 -18.30
CA ASP A 21 -36.66 15.49 -17.09
C ASP A 21 -36.69 14.55 -15.87
N PHE A 22 -35.58 14.48 -15.15
CA PHE A 22 -35.48 13.67 -13.94
C PHE A 22 -36.12 14.33 -12.73
N ASP A 23 -36.30 15.66 -12.71
CA ASP A 23 -36.99 16.32 -11.61
C ASP A 23 -38.49 15.98 -11.64
N GLU A 24 -39.11 15.96 -12.83
CA GLU A 24 -40.49 15.51 -13.00
C GLU A 24 -40.64 14.02 -12.62
N LEU A 25 -39.75 13.16 -13.13
CA LEU A 25 -39.80 11.71 -12.86
C LEU A 25 -39.51 11.36 -11.39
N SER A 26 -38.63 12.10 -10.72
CA SER A 26 -38.24 11.83 -9.34
C SER A 26 -39.16 12.46 -8.29
N ALA A 27 -40.16 13.24 -8.70
CA ALA A 27 -41.14 13.85 -7.79
C ALA A 27 -41.84 12.80 -6.89
N ALA A 28 -42.05 11.58 -7.39
CA ALA A 28 -42.63 10.45 -6.66
C ALA A 28 -41.60 9.55 -5.95
N GLY A 29 -40.30 9.86 -6.03
CA GLY A 29 -39.19 9.10 -5.43
C GLY A 29 -38.75 7.84 -6.20
N LEU A 30 -39.64 7.23 -6.99
CA LEU A 30 -39.34 6.08 -7.86
C LEU A 30 -39.98 6.28 -9.24
N PHE A 31 -39.25 5.98 -10.30
CA PHE A 31 -39.78 5.94 -11.66
C PHE A 31 -39.33 4.67 -12.40
N LEU A 32 -40.08 4.30 -13.43
CA LEU A 32 -39.83 3.11 -14.25
C LEU A 32 -39.60 3.51 -15.70
N LEU A 33 -38.44 3.13 -16.25
CA LEU A 33 -38.19 3.16 -17.69
C LEU A 33 -38.70 1.86 -18.31
N HIS A 34 -39.89 1.90 -18.93
CA HIS A 34 -40.49 0.76 -19.62
C HIS A 34 -40.43 0.91 -21.14
N GLY A 35 -40.45 -0.21 -21.86
CA GLY A 35 -40.47 -0.24 -23.32
C GLY A 35 -39.95 -1.57 -23.87
N PRO A 36 -40.12 -1.86 -25.18
CA PRO A 36 -39.62 -3.09 -25.77
C PRO A 36 -38.09 -3.19 -25.71
N THR A 37 -37.55 -4.41 -25.78
CA THR A 37 -36.10 -4.62 -25.93
C THR A 37 -35.60 -3.87 -27.17
N GLY A 38 -34.50 -3.14 -27.05
CA GLY A 38 -33.99 -2.29 -28.15
C GLY A 38 -34.53 -0.86 -28.19
N ALA A 39 -35.54 -0.50 -27.38
CA ALA A 39 -36.09 0.86 -27.33
C ALA A 39 -35.14 1.95 -26.77
N GLY A 40 -33.89 1.62 -26.44
CA GLY A 40 -32.91 2.59 -25.94
C GLY A 40 -32.92 2.85 -24.43
N LYS A 41 -33.63 2.05 -23.62
CA LYS A 41 -33.61 2.15 -22.15
C LYS A 41 -32.19 2.15 -21.58
N THR A 42 -31.38 1.18 -21.99
CA THR A 42 -29.96 1.10 -21.62
C THR A 42 -29.17 2.29 -22.17
N SER A 43 -29.53 2.80 -23.34
CA SER A 43 -28.86 3.95 -23.96
C SER A 43 -29.07 5.26 -23.21
N VAL A 44 -30.22 5.44 -22.55
CA VAL A 44 -30.43 6.58 -21.62
C VAL A 44 -29.44 6.50 -20.45
N LEU A 45 -29.28 5.31 -19.86
CA LEU A 45 -28.32 5.06 -18.78
C LEU A 45 -26.85 5.21 -19.24
N ASP A 46 -26.54 4.74 -20.46
CA ASP A 46 -25.24 4.91 -21.10
C ASP A 46 -24.93 6.40 -21.32
N ALA A 47 -25.93 7.21 -21.69
CA ALA A 47 -25.78 8.65 -21.89
C ALA A 47 -25.44 9.37 -20.58
N VAL A 48 -26.07 9.01 -19.44
CA VAL A 48 -25.68 9.53 -18.12
C VAL A 48 -24.22 9.21 -17.81
N CYS A 49 -23.82 7.95 -17.98
CA CYS A 49 -22.44 7.53 -17.74
C CYS A 49 -21.45 8.25 -18.67
N TYR A 50 -21.81 8.41 -19.95
CA TYR A 50 -21.01 9.13 -20.92
C TYR A 50 -20.86 10.59 -20.54
N ALA A 51 -21.93 11.28 -20.14
CA ALA A 51 -21.85 12.68 -19.72
C ALA A 51 -20.91 12.87 -18.51
N LEU A 52 -20.95 11.97 -17.53
CA LEU A 52 -20.09 12.05 -16.34
C LEU A 52 -18.62 11.71 -16.66
N TYR A 53 -18.39 10.55 -17.29
CA TYR A 53 -17.04 9.96 -17.40
C TYR A 53 -16.44 10.00 -18.81
N GLY A 54 -17.15 10.54 -19.80
CA GLY A 54 -16.73 10.53 -21.21
C GLY A 54 -16.74 9.15 -21.86
N ALA A 55 -17.34 8.16 -21.20
CA ALA A 55 -17.26 6.75 -21.58
C ALA A 55 -18.50 5.97 -21.13
N VAL A 56 -18.92 4.98 -21.94
CA VAL A 56 -20.07 4.11 -21.64
C VAL A 56 -19.67 2.80 -20.93
N PRO A 57 -20.58 2.16 -20.16
CA PRO A 57 -20.33 0.89 -19.48
C PRO A 57 -20.26 -0.34 -20.43
N GLY A 58 -19.36 -1.29 -20.10
CA GLY A 58 -19.29 -2.64 -20.69
C GLY A 58 -18.24 -2.85 -21.80
N ALA A 59 -18.19 -4.07 -22.35
CA ALA A 59 -17.29 -4.51 -23.43
C ALA A 59 -17.50 -3.81 -24.78
N ARG A 60 -18.36 -2.77 -24.84
CA ARG A 60 -18.57 -1.95 -26.04
C ARG A 60 -17.36 -1.04 -26.37
N GLN A 61 -16.29 -1.12 -25.58
CA GLN A 61 -15.02 -0.44 -25.79
C GLN A 61 -13.86 -1.34 -26.26
N THR A 62 -14.05 -2.66 -26.41
CA THR A 62 -12.96 -3.52 -26.91
C THR A 62 -12.75 -3.29 -28.41
N GLY A 63 -11.86 -2.36 -28.72
CA GLY A 63 -11.38 -2.09 -30.06
C GLY A 63 -10.71 -0.73 -30.12
N GLY A 64 -9.41 -0.68 -29.86
CA GLY A 64 -8.60 0.51 -30.11
C GLY A 64 -8.91 1.08 -31.50
N GLY A 65 -9.52 2.26 -31.52
CA GLY A 65 -9.79 3.04 -32.73
C GLY A 65 -11.17 2.90 -33.40
N GLN A 66 -12.02 1.91 -33.08
CA GLN A 66 -13.30 1.69 -33.79
C GLN A 66 -14.38 1.03 -32.88
N GLY A 67 -14.47 1.40 -31.61
CA GLY A 67 -15.57 0.97 -30.73
C GLY A 67 -16.91 1.51 -31.25
N VAL A 68 -17.98 0.68 -31.19
CA VAL A 68 -19.37 0.99 -31.59
C VAL A 68 -19.63 2.50 -31.53
N THR A 69 -19.86 3.10 -32.69
CA THR A 69 -20.02 4.55 -32.80
C THR A 69 -21.11 4.99 -31.83
N LEU A 70 -20.77 5.83 -30.86
CA LEU A 70 -21.76 6.42 -29.95
C LEU A 70 -22.87 7.15 -30.73
N ARG A 71 -22.58 7.53 -31.98
CA ARG A 71 -23.49 8.08 -32.97
C ARG A 71 -24.61 7.10 -33.35
N SER A 72 -25.82 7.61 -33.42
CA SER A 72 -26.97 6.89 -33.97
C SER A 72 -26.93 6.79 -35.50
N ASP A 73 -27.16 5.59 -36.03
CA ASP A 73 -27.34 5.34 -37.47
C ASP A 73 -28.63 5.97 -38.02
N HIS A 74 -29.60 6.25 -37.14
CA HIS A 74 -30.85 6.93 -37.49
C HIS A 74 -30.70 8.45 -37.55
N ALA A 75 -29.54 9.01 -37.19
CA ALA A 75 -29.32 10.44 -37.22
C ALA A 75 -29.04 10.94 -38.64
N ALA A 76 -29.64 12.08 -39.00
CA ALA A 76 -29.34 12.72 -40.28
C ALA A 76 -27.82 13.03 -40.40
N PRO A 77 -27.23 13.01 -41.61
CA PRO A 77 -25.80 13.24 -41.80
C PRO A 77 -25.28 14.61 -41.31
N GLY A 78 -26.17 15.57 -41.07
CA GLY A 78 -25.84 16.90 -40.53
C GLY A 78 -26.03 17.03 -39.03
N THR A 79 -26.63 16.05 -38.34
CA THR A 79 -26.92 16.12 -36.91
C THR A 79 -25.73 15.66 -36.09
N ARG A 80 -25.21 16.52 -35.20
CA ARG A 80 -24.09 16.19 -34.31
C ARG A 80 -24.56 15.34 -33.12
N THR A 81 -23.75 14.36 -32.75
CA THR A 81 -23.96 13.61 -31.50
C THR A 81 -23.60 14.49 -30.32
N GLU A 82 -24.54 14.63 -29.40
CA GLU A 82 -24.39 15.46 -28.21
C GLU A 82 -25.15 14.83 -27.04
N VAL A 83 -24.53 14.85 -25.87
CA VAL A 83 -25.18 14.51 -24.60
C VAL A 83 -24.96 15.66 -23.63
N THR A 84 -26.04 16.24 -23.11
CA THR A 84 -26.01 17.27 -22.08
C THR A 84 -26.70 16.76 -20.83
N LEU A 85 -26.00 16.79 -19.70
CA LEU A 85 -26.52 16.37 -18.40
C LEU A 85 -26.47 17.51 -17.40
N GLU A 86 -27.60 17.79 -16.77
CA GLU A 86 -27.70 18.65 -15.59
C GLU A 86 -27.82 17.80 -14.32
N LEU A 87 -26.97 18.09 -13.33
CA LEU A 87 -26.94 17.36 -12.07
C LEU A 87 -26.53 18.26 -10.91
N THR A 88 -26.90 17.84 -9.69
CA THR A 88 -26.33 18.35 -8.46
C THR A 88 -25.42 17.30 -7.81
N VAL A 89 -24.17 17.67 -7.56
CA VAL A 89 -23.14 16.82 -6.92
C VAL A 89 -22.31 17.64 -5.96
N ALA A 90 -22.02 17.11 -4.77
CA ALA A 90 -21.30 17.81 -3.71
C ALA A 90 -21.82 19.25 -3.42
N GLY A 91 -23.14 19.45 -3.50
CA GLY A 91 -23.80 20.75 -3.27
C GLY A 91 -23.77 21.72 -4.46
N ARG A 92 -23.14 21.36 -5.58
CA ARG A 92 -22.99 22.21 -6.77
C ARG A 92 -23.89 21.73 -7.89
N ARG A 93 -24.59 22.66 -8.56
CA ARG A 93 -25.44 22.37 -9.73
C ARG A 93 -24.66 22.62 -11.01
N LEU A 94 -24.36 21.55 -11.74
CA LEU A 94 -23.48 21.52 -12.89
C LEU A 94 -24.24 21.10 -14.15
N ARG A 95 -23.80 21.61 -15.30
CA ARG A 95 -24.21 21.19 -16.63
C ARG A 95 -22.98 20.75 -17.39
N ILE A 96 -22.99 19.50 -17.86
CA ILE A 96 -21.91 18.90 -18.63
C ILE A 96 -22.44 18.58 -20.01
N THR A 97 -21.82 19.15 -21.04
CA THR A 97 -22.12 18.82 -22.43
C THR A 97 -20.92 18.11 -23.05
N ARG A 98 -21.14 16.92 -23.62
CA ARG A 98 -20.10 16.14 -24.32
C ARG A 98 -20.51 15.83 -25.74
N GLN A 99 -19.58 16.07 -26.66
CA GLN A 99 -19.69 15.72 -28.06
C GLN A 99 -18.52 14.81 -28.43
N PRO A 100 -18.77 13.55 -28.85
CA PRO A 100 -17.71 12.67 -29.33
C PRO A 100 -17.09 13.20 -30.62
N PRO A 101 -15.91 12.68 -31.03
CA PRO A 101 -15.37 12.97 -32.35
C PRO A 101 -16.35 12.46 -33.42
N TRP A 102 -16.54 13.24 -34.49
CA TRP A 102 -17.51 12.91 -35.52
C TRP A 102 -17.04 13.32 -36.92
N GLU A 103 -17.28 12.44 -37.88
CA GLU A 103 -17.14 12.72 -39.31
C GLU A 103 -18.32 13.53 -39.86
N ARG A 104 -18.11 14.83 -40.02
CA ARG A 104 -19.08 15.75 -40.60
C ARG A 104 -18.90 15.84 -42.12
N PRO A 105 -19.97 15.93 -42.93
CA PRO A 105 -19.86 16.32 -44.33
C PRO A 105 -19.15 17.66 -44.50
N LYS A 106 -18.22 17.75 -45.46
CA LYS A 106 -17.53 19.02 -45.75
C LYS A 106 -18.53 20.09 -46.18
N LYS A 107 -18.30 21.35 -45.76
CA LYS A 107 -19.13 22.50 -46.18
C LYS A 107 -18.96 22.82 -47.67
N ARG A 108 -17.85 22.40 -48.28
CA ARG A 108 -17.52 22.57 -49.70
C ARG A 108 -16.78 21.33 -50.20
N GLY A 109 -17.15 20.83 -51.38
CA GLY A 109 -16.59 19.61 -51.99
C GLY A 109 -17.27 18.31 -51.53
N THR A 110 -16.79 17.17 -52.04
CA THR A 110 -17.24 15.83 -51.66
C THR A 110 -16.39 15.26 -50.52
N GLY A 111 -17.00 14.42 -49.66
CA GLY A 111 -16.33 13.71 -48.55
C GLY A 111 -16.62 14.26 -47.15
N THR A 112 -16.02 13.61 -46.14
CA THR A 112 -16.18 13.93 -44.71
C THR A 112 -14.93 14.61 -44.12
N THR A 113 -15.08 15.25 -42.97
CA THR A 113 -13.99 15.80 -42.15
C THR A 113 -14.24 15.45 -40.69
N VAL A 114 -13.18 15.15 -39.94
CA VAL A 114 -13.30 14.77 -38.53
C VAL A 114 -13.30 16.04 -37.67
N ASP A 115 -14.45 16.33 -37.06
CA ASP A 115 -14.55 17.29 -35.97
C ASP A 115 -14.10 16.60 -34.67
N LYS A 116 -13.17 17.24 -33.95
CA LYS A 116 -12.63 16.72 -32.68
C LYS A 116 -13.72 16.68 -31.60
N ALA A 117 -13.52 15.83 -30.61
CA ALA A 117 -14.36 15.80 -29.42
C ALA A 117 -14.38 17.17 -28.73
N GLN A 118 -15.55 17.57 -28.22
CA GLN A 118 -15.71 18.81 -27.45
C GLN A 118 -16.41 18.49 -26.13
N THR A 119 -16.05 19.20 -25.07
CA THR A 119 -16.70 19.09 -23.77
C THR A 119 -16.77 20.47 -23.15
N TRP A 120 -17.89 20.75 -22.49
CA TRP A 120 -18.11 21.98 -21.75
C TRP A 120 -18.64 21.63 -20.36
N LEU A 121 -18.17 22.37 -19.37
CA LEU A 121 -18.68 22.34 -18.01
C LEU A 121 -19.12 23.75 -17.65
N ALA A 122 -20.35 23.87 -17.17
CA ALA A 122 -20.90 25.09 -16.62
C ALA A 122 -21.47 24.83 -15.22
N GLU A 123 -21.46 25.84 -14.37
CA GLU A 123 -22.06 25.82 -13.04
C GLU A 123 -23.18 26.84 -12.95
N HIS A 124 -24.28 26.43 -12.33
CA HIS A 124 -25.44 27.29 -12.11
C HIS A 124 -25.16 28.20 -10.91
N ASP A 125 -25.14 29.51 -11.14
CA ASP A 125 -25.04 30.49 -10.08
C ASP A 125 -26.43 30.76 -9.48
N PRO A 126 -26.68 30.40 -8.21
CA PRO A 126 -27.98 30.60 -7.57
C PRO A 126 -28.32 32.09 -7.36
N VAL A 127 -27.34 32.99 -7.38
CA VAL A 127 -27.55 34.43 -7.17
C VAL A 127 -28.02 35.10 -8.46
N SER A 128 -27.33 34.86 -9.57
CA SER A 128 -27.71 35.43 -10.87
C SER A 128 -28.78 34.62 -11.62
N GLY A 129 -28.98 33.35 -11.26
CA GLY A 129 -29.86 32.41 -11.99
C GLY A 129 -29.32 32.04 -13.37
N THR A 130 -28.04 32.29 -13.63
CA THR A 130 -27.39 32.05 -14.93
C THR A 130 -26.36 30.92 -14.84
N TRP A 131 -26.03 30.35 -16.00
CA TRP A 131 -24.97 29.35 -16.12
C TRP A 131 -23.65 30.04 -16.43
N LYS A 132 -22.64 29.78 -15.59
CA LYS A 132 -21.28 30.26 -15.76
C LYS A 132 -20.39 29.16 -16.33
N ASP A 133 -19.74 29.43 -17.46
CA ASP A 133 -18.72 28.55 -18.04
C ASP A 133 -17.57 28.33 -17.05
N LEU A 134 -17.22 27.08 -16.77
CA LEU A 134 -16.09 26.69 -15.91
C LEU A 134 -14.89 26.22 -16.72
N SER A 135 -15.06 25.22 -17.59
CA SER A 135 -13.96 24.66 -18.39
C SER A 135 -14.47 24.12 -19.73
N ARG A 136 -13.53 24.00 -20.67
CA ARG A 136 -13.69 23.34 -21.99
C ARG A 136 -12.68 22.21 -22.21
N SER A 137 -11.87 21.90 -21.19
CA SER A 137 -10.83 20.87 -21.25
C SER A 137 -11.40 19.51 -20.84
N HIS A 138 -11.27 18.51 -21.72
CA HIS A 138 -11.74 17.14 -21.44
C HIS A 138 -11.14 16.56 -20.15
N GLN A 139 -9.85 16.84 -19.92
CA GLN A 139 -9.10 16.31 -18.78
C GLN A 139 -9.52 16.98 -17.48
N GLU A 140 -9.51 18.33 -17.43
CA GLU A 140 -9.90 19.08 -16.23
C GLU A 140 -11.32 18.73 -15.80
N ILE A 141 -12.25 18.65 -16.76
CA ILE A 141 -13.65 18.30 -16.48
C ILE A 141 -13.76 16.85 -16.00
N GLY A 142 -12.98 15.93 -16.56
CA GLY A 142 -12.93 14.55 -16.09
C GLY A 142 -12.40 14.42 -14.66
N GLU A 143 -11.34 15.14 -14.32
CA GLU A 143 -10.75 15.18 -12.99
C GLU A 143 -11.71 15.80 -11.97
N GLU A 144 -12.30 16.96 -12.30
CA GLU A 144 -13.28 17.66 -11.46
C GLU A 144 -14.49 16.76 -11.14
N ILE A 145 -15.11 16.15 -12.16
CA ILE A 145 -16.27 15.28 -11.95
C ILE A 145 -15.90 14.01 -11.15
N THR A 146 -14.71 13.45 -11.39
CA THR A 146 -14.24 12.28 -10.64
C THR A 146 -14.00 12.62 -9.16
N GLN A 147 -13.44 13.79 -8.87
CA GLN A 147 -13.24 14.28 -7.51
C GLN A 147 -14.57 14.55 -6.81
N LEU A 148 -15.51 15.23 -7.47
CA LEU A 148 -16.83 15.54 -6.90
C LEU A 148 -17.68 14.29 -6.64
N LEU A 149 -17.59 13.28 -7.49
CA LEU A 149 -18.29 11.99 -7.31
C LEU A 149 -17.57 11.07 -6.31
N GLY A 150 -16.26 11.24 -6.11
CA GLY A 150 -15.44 10.42 -5.22
C GLY A 150 -15.28 8.97 -5.68
N MET A 151 -15.65 8.65 -6.93
CA MET A 151 -15.60 7.29 -7.46
C MET A 151 -15.28 7.25 -8.95
N SER A 152 -14.57 6.21 -9.38
CA SER A 152 -14.27 5.93 -10.78
C SER A 152 -15.53 5.49 -11.55
N ARG A 153 -15.46 5.55 -12.88
CA ARG A 153 -16.54 5.06 -13.76
C ARG A 153 -16.95 3.62 -13.43
N GLU A 154 -15.98 2.73 -13.26
CA GLU A 154 -16.22 1.31 -12.97
C GLU A 154 -17.00 1.16 -11.67
N GLN A 155 -16.65 1.95 -10.65
CA GLN A 155 -17.34 1.96 -9.36
C GLN A 155 -18.75 2.53 -9.49
N PHE A 156 -18.92 3.63 -10.23
CA PHE A 156 -20.24 4.21 -10.49
C PHE A 156 -21.18 3.21 -11.17
N CYS A 157 -20.70 2.48 -12.17
CA CYS A 157 -21.49 1.42 -12.84
C CYS A 157 -21.76 0.23 -11.90
N GLN A 158 -20.91 -0.04 -10.91
CA GLN A 158 -21.13 -1.14 -9.98
C GLN A 158 -22.09 -0.81 -8.83
N VAL A 159 -22.33 0.48 -8.55
CA VAL A 159 -23.01 0.91 -7.31
C VAL A 159 -24.25 1.75 -7.60
N VAL A 160 -24.14 2.68 -8.57
CA VAL A 160 -25.20 3.64 -8.87
C VAL A 160 -25.99 3.21 -10.09
N LEU A 161 -25.29 2.86 -11.17
CA LEU A 161 -25.87 2.51 -12.46
C LEU A 161 -25.62 1.04 -12.76
N LEU A 162 -26.30 0.15 -12.04
CA LEU A 162 -26.15 -1.30 -12.19
C LEU A 162 -26.60 -1.77 -13.59
N PRO A 163 -25.68 -2.15 -14.50
CA PRO A 163 -26.07 -2.67 -15.80
C PRO A 163 -26.82 -3.99 -15.64
N GLN A 164 -27.70 -4.29 -16.59
CA GLN A 164 -28.44 -5.54 -16.61
C GLN A 164 -27.47 -6.74 -16.56
N GLY A 165 -27.58 -7.58 -15.52
CA GLY A 165 -26.74 -8.77 -15.31
C GLY A 165 -25.54 -8.58 -14.37
N ASP A 166 -25.06 -7.35 -14.18
CA ASP A 166 -23.87 -7.06 -13.35
C ASP A 166 -24.18 -7.11 -11.84
N PHE A 167 -25.42 -6.84 -11.42
CA PHE A 167 -25.85 -7.02 -10.03
C PHE A 167 -25.77 -8.49 -9.58
N ALA A 168 -26.15 -9.43 -10.46
CA ALA A 168 -26.01 -10.86 -10.18
C ALA A 168 -24.53 -11.26 -10.06
N ARG A 169 -23.64 -10.65 -10.86
CA ARG A 169 -22.19 -10.85 -10.74
C ARG A 169 -21.66 -10.31 -9.40
N PHE A 170 -22.16 -9.17 -8.92
CA PHE A 170 -21.82 -8.67 -7.59
C PHE A 170 -22.26 -9.63 -6.47
N LEU A 171 -23.51 -10.12 -6.50
CA LEU A 171 -24.01 -11.06 -5.49
C LEU A 171 -23.28 -12.41 -5.51
N ARG A 172 -22.83 -12.85 -6.69
CA ARG A 172 -22.09 -14.10 -6.91
C ARG A 172 -20.57 -13.94 -6.78
N ALA A 173 -20.07 -12.72 -6.63
CA ALA A 173 -18.64 -12.47 -6.47
C ALA A 173 -18.13 -13.13 -5.18
N ASP A 174 -16.93 -13.70 -5.25
CA ASP A 174 -16.23 -14.26 -4.10
C ASP A 174 -15.90 -13.17 -3.06
N ALA A 175 -15.54 -13.61 -1.85
CA ALA A 175 -15.27 -12.72 -0.73
C ALA A 175 -14.15 -11.71 -1.06
N GLU A 176 -13.15 -12.12 -1.85
CA GLU A 176 -12.02 -11.28 -2.22
C GLU A 176 -12.42 -10.18 -3.22
N ALA A 177 -13.14 -10.53 -4.29
CA ALA A 177 -13.66 -9.56 -5.26
C ALA A 177 -14.66 -8.60 -4.62
N ARG A 178 -15.51 -9.09 -3.73
CA ARG A 178 -16.44 -8.26 -2.95
C ARG A 178 -15.69 -7.32 -2.01
N GLY A 179 -14.67 -7.82 -1.30
CA GLY A 179 -13.79 -7.04 -0.44
C GLY A 179 -13.06 -5.93 -1.19
N ARG A 180 -12.52 -6.22 -2.38
CA ARG A 180 -11.89 -5.20 -3.25
C ARG A 180 -12.86 -4.13 -3.72
N LEU A 181 -14.13 -4.47 -3.94
CA LEU A 181 -15.14 -3.52 -4.37
C LEU A 181 -15.58 -2.63 -3.22
N LEU A 182 -15.91 -3.23 -2.06
CA LEU A 182 -16.30 -2.49 -0.86
C LEU A 182 -15.16 -1.63 -0.31
N GLY A 183 -13.94 -2.15 -0.28
CA GLY A 183 -12.78 -1.37 0.17
C GLY A 183 -12.48 -0.17 -0.74
N ARG A 184 -12.82 -0.27 -2.03
CA ARG A 184 -12.75 0.86 -2.96
C ARG A 184 -13.89 1.87 -2.77
N LEU A 185 -15.09 1.41 -2.42
CA LEU A 185 -16.27 2.24 -2.18
C LEU A 185 -16.15 3.05 -0.88
N PHE A 186 -15.64 2.43 0.19
CA PHE A 186 -15.45 3.07 1.49
C PHE A 186 -14.07 3.72 1.65
N ASP A 187 -13.31 3.81 0.56
CA ASP A 187 -11.94 4.31 0.51
C ASP A 187 -11.03 3.78 1.64
N THR A 188 -11.04 2.46 1.83
CA THR A 188 -10.21 1.80 2.85
C THR A 188 -8.75 1.65 2.42
N ARG A 189 -8.37 2.21 1.25
CA ARG A 189 -7.02 2.17 0.70
C ARG A 189 -5.97 2.69 1.69
N ARG A 190 -6.29 3.78 2.39
CA ARG A 190 -5.45 4.35 3.46
C ARG A 190 -5.10 3.35 4.56
N PHE A 191 -6.03 2.44 4.90
CA PHE A 191 -5.77 1.44 5.95
C PHE A 191 -4.86 0.33 5.45
N ALA A 192 -5.04 -0.10 4.20
CA ALA A 192 -4.15 -1.07 3.56
C ALA A 192 -2.72 -0.52 3.43
N GLU A 193 -2.56 0.77 3.15
CA GLU A 193 -1.24 1.43 3.13
C GLU A 193 -0.58 1.46 4.51
N VAL A 194 -1.35 1.74 5.57
CA VAL A 194 -0.85 1.70 6.95
C VAL A 194 -0.42 0.28 7.32
N GLU A 195 -1.24 -0.73 7.01
CA GLU A 195 -0.91 -2.14 7.25
C GLU A 195 0.38 -2.54 6.54
N LYS A 196 0.52 -2.19 5.25
CA LYS A 196 1.74 -2.44 4.47
C LYS A 196 2.96 -1.80 5.11
N ARG A 197 2.85 -0.52 5.52
CA ARG A 197 3.94 0.22 6.17
C ARG A 197 4.34 -0.41 7.51
N LEU A 198 3.37 -0.88 8.29
CA LEU A 198 3.63 -1.57 9.56
C LEU A 198 4.30 -2.94 9.33
N ALA A 199 3.87 -3.69 8.31
CA ALA A 199 4.49 -4.96 7.94
C ALA A 199 5.94 -4.79 7.48
N GLU A 200 6.22 -3.77 6.67
CA GLU A 200 7.59 -3.42 6.25
C GLU A 200 8.47 -3.02 7.44
N ARG A 201 7.96 -2.18 8.34
CA ARG A 201 8.66 -1.81 9.59
C ARG A 201 8.93 -3.01 10.48
N ARG A 202 7.96 -3.91 10.63
CA ARG A 202 8.12 -5.16 11.40
C ARG A 202 9.25 -6.00 10.80
N ARG A 203 9.22 -6.27 9.49
CA ARG A 203 10.27 -7.05 8.80
C ARG A 203 11.66 -6.42 8.96
N GLY A 204 11.75 -5.10 8.78
CA GLY A 204 13.03 -4.39 8.95
C GLY A 204 13.56 -4.44 10.38
N THR A 205 12.68 -4.35 11.37
CA THR A 205 13.06 -4.45 12.79
C THR A 205 13.46 -5.87 13.17
N GLU A 206 12.69 -6.88 12.76
CA GLU A 206 13.02 -8.30 12.98
C GLU A 206 14.37 -8.65 12.36
N SER A 207 14.67 -8.20 11.14
CA SER A 207 15.99 -8.41 10.52
C SER A 207 17.11 -7.81 11.36
N ARG A 208 16.97 -6.54 11.76
CA ARG A 208 17.99 -5.85 12.58
C ARG A 208 18.23 -6.53 13.93
N VAL A 209 17.18 -7.05 14.56
CA VAL A 209 17.31 -7.80 15.82
C VAL A 209 18.06 -9.11 15.56
N ARG A 210 17.69 -9.88 14.53
CA ARG A 210 18.40 -11.12 14.20
C ARG A 210 19.87 -10.89 13.86
N ASP A 211 20.17 -9.85 13.08
CA ASP A 211 21.55 -9.53 12.71
C ASP A 211 22.38 -9.18 13.97
N GLY A 212 21.82 -8.34 14.86
CA GLY A 212 22.47 -8.00 16.13
C GLY A 212 22.63 -9.19 17.08
N ASP A 213 21.63 -10.07 17.17
CA ASP A 213 21.70 -11.29 17.97
C ASP A 213 22.75 -12.28 17.41
N ALA A 214 22.88 -12.36 16.08
CA ALA A 214 23.90 -13.18 15.43
C ALA A 214 25.31 -12.67 15.72
N ASP A 215 25.53 -11.37 15.65
CA ASP A 215 26.81 -10.73 16.03
C ASP A 215 27.13 -11.00 17.51
N LEU A 216 26.12 -10.82 18.39
CA LEU A 216 26.26 -11.07 19.82
C LEU A 216 26.59 -12.54 20.12
N LEU A 217 25.93 -13.49 19.46
CA LEU A 217 26.25 -14.91 19.59
C LEU A 217 27.67 -15.21 19.09
N ALA A 218 28.11 -14.59 17.99
CA ALA A 218 29.48 -14.77 17.49
C ALA A 218 30.52 -14.29 18.50
N ASP A 219 30.29 -13.15 19.15
CA ASP A 219 31.09 -12.69 20.30
C ASP A 219 31.03 -13.67 21.48
N ALA A 220 29.86 -14.18 21.80
CA ALA A 220 29.66 -15.13 22.89
C ALA A 220 30.43 -16.44 22.67
N HIS A 221 30.45 -16.97 21.44
CA HIS A 221 31.24 -18.15 21.09
C HIS A 221 32.74 -17.88 21.24
N ARG A 222 33.24 -16.70 20.84
CA ARG A 222 34.64 -16.30 21.08
C ARG A 222 34.97 -16.25 22.57
N MET A 223 34.09 -15.67 23.37
CA MET A 223 34.25 -15.61 24.84
C MET A 223 34.24 -17.01 25.46
N GLN A 224 33.35 -17.90 25.02
CA GLN A 224 33.28 -19.27 25.51
C GLN A 224 34.55 -20.05 25.18
N GLN A 225 35.11 -19.90 23.97
CA GLN A 225 36.38 -20.53 23.60
C GLN A 225 37.54 -20.10 24.53
N ALA A 226 37.58 -18.83 24.92
CA ALA A 226 38.60 -18.31 25.83
C ALA A 226 38.35 -18.71 27.30
N ALA A 227 37.09 -18.73 27.74
CA ALA A 227 36.70 -19.05 29.11
C ALA A 227 36.64 -20.58 29.39
N GLY A 228 36.62 -21.42 28.35
CA GLY A 228 36.42 -22.86 28.48
C GLY A 228 35.10 -23.19 29.19
N GLY A 229 35.14 -24.14 30.11
CA GLY A 229 33.97 -24.57 30.89
C GLY A 229 33.41 -23.54 31.87
N ALA A 230 34.01 -22.35 31.99
CA ALA A 230 33.49 -21.27 32.84
C ALA A 230 32.33 -20.49 32.19
N MET A 231 32.04 -20.75 30.91
CA MET A 231 30.95 -20.12 30.17
C MET A 231 30.10 -21.17 29.45
N GLU A 232 28.80 -21.17 29.74
CA GLU A 232 27.81 -21.94 29.00
C GLU A 232 26.89 -20.98 28.26
N LEU A 233 26.77 -21.19 26.94
CA LEU A 233 25.89 -20.38 26.10
C LEU A 233 24.44 -20.89 26.19
N PRO A 234 23.46 -19.99 26.10
CA PRO A 234 22.06 -20.38 26.04
C PRO A 234 21.73 -21.11 24.73
N ASP A 235 20.80 -22.07 24.78
CA ASP A 235 20.23 -22.72 23.59
C ASP A 235 19.12 -21.85 22.99
N LEU A 236 19.52 -20.68 22.48
CA LEU A 236 18.65 -19.69 21.85
C LEU A 236 19.19 -19.30 20.48
N THR A 237 18.28 -19.01 19.55
CA THR A 237 18.61 -18.61 18.18
C THR A 237 18.36 -17.12 17.95
N PRO A 238 19.04 -16.48 16.98
CA PRO A 238 18.82 -15.08 16.66
C PRO A 238 17.35 -14.73 16.42
N GLY A 239 16.84 -13.74 17.14
CA GLY A 239 15.43 -13.34 17.15
C GLY A 239 14.58 -13.97 18.24
N ASP A 240 15.11 -14.92 19.01
CA ASP A 240 14.41 -15.47 20.17
C ASP A 240 14.36 -14.44 21.32
N PRO A 241 13.21 -14.28 22.00
CA PRO A 241 13.09 -13.36 23.12
C PRO A 241 14.08 -13.68 24.24
N GLY A 242 14.83 -12.66 24.70
CA GLY A 242 15.73 -12.78 25.85
C GLY A 242 17.13 -13.32 25.55
N LEU A 243 17.47 -13.57 24.27
CA LEU A 243 18.82 -14.02 23.88
C LEU A 243 19.91 -13.09 24.41
N ALA A 244 19.75 -11.78 24.22
CA ALA A 244 20.76 -10.82 24.65
C ALA A 244 21.00 -10.85 26.17
N ASP A 245 19.94 -10.92 26.97
CA ASP A 245 20.02 -10.99 28.43
C ASP A 245 20.68 -12.29 28.90
N ALA A 246 20.38 -13.40 28.23
CA ALA A 246 20.99 -14.70 28.52
C ALA A 246 22.50 -14.71 28.21
N VAL A 247 22.90 -14.16 27.06
CA VAL A 247 24.32 -14.02 26.70
C VAL A 247 25.07 -13.12 27.69
N LEU A 248 24.48 -11.98 28.06
CA LEU A 248 25.08 -11.06 29.04
C LEU A 248 25.25 -11.73 30.41
N SER A 249 24.27 -12.53 30.83
CA SER A 249 24.33 -13.29 32.08
C SER A 249 25.46 -14.32 32.05
N ALA A 250 25.56 -15.11 30.98
CA ALA A 250 26.64 -16.08 30.79
C ALA A 250 28.03 -15.41 30.79
N ALA A 251 28.17 -14.29 30.07
CA ALA A 251 29.42 -13.53 30.04
C ALA A 251 29.79 -12.95 31.42
N ALA A 252 28.81 -12.51 32.22
CA ALA A 252 29.05 -12.01 33.56
C ALA A 252 29.56 -13.11 34.52
N VAL A 253 29.00 -14.32 34.42
CA VAL A 253 29.46 -15.51 35.15
C VAL A 253 30.90 -15.84 34.74
N ALA A 254 31.16 -15.97 33.45
CA ALA A 254 32.49 -16.29 32.92
C ALA A 254 33.57 -15.29 33.39
N ARG A 255 33.25 -13.99 33.34
CA ARG A 255 34.14 -12.93 33.82
C ARG A 255 34.44 -13.06 35.31
N SER A 256 33.44 -13.38 36.12
CA SER A 256 33.60 -13.51 37.58
C SER A 256 34.45 -14.73 37.92
N THR A 257 34.16 -15.88 37.29
CA THR A 257 34.94 -17.11 37.42
C THR A 257 36.40 -16.92 36.99
N ALA A 258 36.65 -16.23 35.88
CA ALA A 258 38.01 -15.94 35.42
C ALA A 258 38.80 -15.08 36.43
N ARG A 259 38.15 -14.10 37.07
CA ARG A 259 38.77 -13.29 38.13
C ARG A 259 39.11 -14.14 39.35
N GLU A 260 38.20 -15.00 39.78
CA GLU A 260 38.45 -15.90 40.91
C GLU A 260 39.61 -16.86 40.64
N GLN A 261 39.66 -17.45 39.45
CA GLN A 261 40.76 -18.33 39.04
C GLN A 261 42.10 -17.60 39.01
N LEU A 262 42.13 -16.36 38.52
CA LEU A 262 43.34 -15.54 38.54
C LEU A 262 43.80 -15.26 39.97
N THR A 263 42.88 -14.90 40.87
CA THR A 263 43.20 -14.71 42.29
C THR A 263 43.76 -15.98 42.92
N ILE A 264 43.13 -17.14 42.67
CA ILE A 264 43.62 -18.43 43.16
C ILE A 264 45.03 -18.73 42.62
N ALA A 265 45.27 -18.49 41.33
CA ALA A 265 46.58 -18.70 40.71
C ALA A 265 47.66 -17.80 41.35
N HIS A 266 47.36 -16.52 41.59
CA HIS A 266 48.26 -15.61 42.28
C HIS A 266 48.57 -16.07 43.72
N CYS A 267 47.56 -16.47 44.48
CA CYS A 267 47.77 -17.00 45.83
C CYS A 267 48.63 -18.27 45.83
N ARG A 268 48.41 -19.18 44.87
CA ARG A 268 49.21 -20.41 44.70
C ARG A 268 50.66 -20.09 44.35
N LEU A 269 50.88 -19.14 43.44
CA LEU A 269 52.22 -18.69 43.07
C LEU A 269 52.96 -18.10 44.28
N ALA A 270 52.34 -17.17 45.00
CA ALA A 270 52.93 -16.55 46.19
C ALA A 270 53.27 -17.58 47.28
N ALA A 271 52.40 -18.58 47.49
CA ALA A 271 52.65 -19.68 48.41
C ALA A 271 53.84 -20.55 47.96
N ALA A 272 53.95 -20.88 46.68
CA ALA A 272 55.06 -21.65 46.12
C ALA A 272 56.39 -20.87 46.21
N GLU A 273 56.38 -19.58 45.94
CA GLU A 273 57.56 -18.70 46.08
C GLU A 273 58.02 -18.62 47.54
N SER A 274 57.08 -18.48 48.48
CA SER A 274 57.37 -18.47 49.92
C SER A 274 57.96 -19.80 50.39
N ALA A 275 57.37 -20.93 49.96
CA ALA A 275 57.86 -22.27 50.28
C ALA A 275 59.27 -22.51 49.71
N ARG A 276 59.52 -22.06 48.47
CA ARG A 276 60.86 -22.11 47.85
C ARG A 276 61.86 -21.30 48.66
N ALA A 277 61.52 -20.08 49.06
CA ALA A 277 62.41 -19.23 49.86
C ALA A 277 62.76 -19.89 51.22
N ALA A 278 61.77 -20.46 51.90
CA ALA A 278 61.99 -21.20 53.16
C ALA A 278 62.86 -22.46 52.96
N ALA A 279 62.64 -23.21 51.88
CA ALA A 279 63.45 -24.38 51.54
C ALA A 279 64.90 -23.98 51.21
N SER A 280 65.12 -22.86 50.51
CA SER A 280 66.45 -22.31 50.25
C SER A 280 67.17 -21.92 51.54
N LEU A 281 66.50 -21.23 52.47
CA LEU A 281 67.07 -20.89 53.76
C LEU A 281 67.49 -22.15 54.55
N THR A 282 66.59 -23.14 54.62
CA THR A 282 66.85 -24.42 55.32
C THR A 282 68.06 -25.15 54.71
N LEU A 283 68.17 -25.15 53.38
CA LEU A 283 69.31 -25.73 52.67
C LEU A 283 70.62 -25.03 53.03
N ASP A 284 70.63 -23.69 53.06
CA ASP A 284 71.81 -22.91 53.40
C ASP A 284 72.22 -23.10 54.85
N GLU A 285 71.27 -23.15 55.79
CA GLU A 285 71.52 -23.50 57.20
C GLU A 285 72.11 -24.91 57.34
N THR A 286 71.57 -25.88 56.60
CA THR A 286 72.07 -27.27 56.61
C THR A 286 73.49 -27.35 56.06
N ARG A 287 73.79 -26.62 54.98
CA ARG A 287 75.14 -26.54 54.39
C ARG A 287 76.14 -25.90 55.34
N GLU A 288 75.76 -24.81 56.02
CA GLU A 288 76.67 -24.17 56.99
C GLU A 288 76.90 -25.08 58.19
N ARG A 289 75.87 -25.80 58.65
CA ARG A 289 76.02 -26.79 59.73
C ARG A 289 76.99 -27.92 59.34
N ASP A 290 76.85 -28.49 58.14
CA ASP A 290 77.79 -29.51 57.61
C ASP A 290 79.22 -28.96 57.51
N ARG A 291 79.39 -27.72 57.00
CA ARG A 291 80.70 -27.05 56.93
C ARG A 291 81.35 -26.91 58.30
N LEU A 292 80.59 -26.47 59.30
CA LEU A 292 81.07 -26.33 60.68
C LEU A 292 81.43 -27.69 61.31
N GLN A 293 80.64 -28.73 61.05
CA GLN A 293 80.90 -30.09 61.54
C GLN A 293 82.18 -30.67 60.93
N ARG A 294 82.41 -30.52 59.63
CA ARG A 294 83.66 -30.96 58.96
C ARG A 294 84.88 -30.26 59.54
N ARG A 295 84.81 -28.93 59.69
CA ARG A 295 85.90 -28.14 60.30
C ARG A 295 86.22 -28.58 61.73
N PHE A 296 85.21 -28.93 62.52
CA PHE A 296 85.41 -29.46 63.87
C PHE A 296 86.07 -30.85 63.87
N ALA A 297 85.68 -31.73 62.94
CA ALA A 297 86.30 -33.05 62.79
C ALA A 297 87.78 -32.93 62.39
N GLU A 298 88.11 -32.09 61.40
CA GLU A 298 89.50 -31.80 60.99
C GLU A 298 90.35 -31.23 62.13
N ALA A 299 89.76 -30.40 63.00
CA ALA A 299 90.45 -29.84 64.16
C ALA A 299 90.71 -30.88 65.28
N ARG A 300 89.98 -32.00 65.32
CA ARG A 300 90.19 -33.09 66.28
C ARG A 300 91.24 -34.12 65.82
N GLU A 301 91.54 -34.17 64.54
CA GLU A 301 92.55 -35.08 63.97
C GLU A 301 93.97 -34.48 63.96
N ARG A 302 94.12 -33.18 64.24
CA ARG A 302 95.40 -32.49 64.43
C ARG A 302 95.78 -32.41 65.89
#